data_AF-A0A7Y5BMF3-F1
#
_entry.id   AF-A0A7Y5BMF3-F1
#
_cell.length_a   1.000
_cell.length_b   1.000
_cell.length_c   1.000
_cell.angle_alpha   90.00
_cell.angle_beta   90.00
_cell.angle_gamma   90.00
#
_symmetry.space_group_name_H-M   'P 1'
#
loop_
_entity.id
_entity.type
_entity.pdbx_description
1 polymer ?
#
loop_
_entity_poly.entity_id
_entity_poly.type
_entity_poly.pdbx_seq_one_letter_code
_entity_poly.pdbx_strand_id
1 'polypeptide(L)'
;MQRKIYETPGEKRKDFWIGFLGWFVLNIVMGLLGFAVSLVLTPLASNVDFETSTTIMNSLSLLVSCLPFVINIGLMVYFAFTRSQIAMGMLAAFGVVLFISICLGIIATAACFVVLGSINQ
;
A
#
# COMPACT_ATOMS: atom_id res chain seq x y z
N MET A 1 22.84 14.82 -7.23
CA MET A 1 21.69 14.24 -7.96
C MET A 1 21.35 15.17 -9.11
N GLN A 2 21.53 14.75 -10.35
CA GLN A 2 21.25 15.60 -11.51
C GLN A 2 19.78 15.43 -11.91
N ARG A 3 19.01 16.52 -11.86
CA ARG A 3 17.60 16.54 -12.23
C ARG A 3 17.48 16.27 -13.74
N LYS A 4 16.64 15.32 -14.14
CA LYS A 4 16.34 15.07 -15.56
C LYS A 4 15.68 16.31 -16.18
N ILE A 5 16.31 16.86 -17.23
CA ILE A 5 15.73 17.91 -18.07
C ILE A 5 14.86 17.21 -19.11
N TYR A 6 13.62 17.68 -19.27
CA TYR A 6 12.67 17.08 -20.21
C TYR A 6 12.70 17.88 -21.50
N GLU A 7 12.96 17.21 -22.62
CA GLU A 7 13.03 17.85 -23.94
C GLU A 7 11.64 17.94 -24.58
N THR A 8 10.73 17.01 -24.24
CA THR A 8 9.38 16.96 -24.82
C THR A 8 8.29 16.78 -23.76
N PRO A 9 7.06 17.25 -24.02
CA PRO A 9 5.92 17.01 -23.13
C PRO A 9 5.53 15.51 -23.06
N GLY A 10 5.83 14.73 -24.10
CA GLY A 10 5.55 13.29 -24.13
C GLY A 10 6.30 12.50 -23.06
N GLU A 11 7.57 12.85 -22.83
CA GLU A 11 8.40 12.22 -21.78
C GLU A 11 7.88 12.49 -20.37
N LYS A 12 7.36 13.69 -20.11
CA LYS A 12 6.76 14.04 -18.83
C LYS A 12 5.54 13.18 -18.53
N ARG A 13 4.67 12.98 -19.53
CA ARG A 13 3.47 12.15 -19.41
C ARG A 13 3.82 10.69 -19.20
N LYS A 14 4.84 10.18 -19.90
CA LYS A 14 5.33 8.81 -19.71
C LYS A 14 5.87 8.60 -18.29
N ASP A 15 6.73 9.50 -17.80
CA ASP A 15 7.29 9.40 -16.45
C ASP A 15 6.19 9.52 -15.37
N PHE A 16 5.17 10.36 -15.57
CA PHE A 16 3.99 10.41 -14.69
C PHE A 16 3.24 9.06 -14.63
N TRP A 17 2.93 8.47 -15.78
CA TRP A 17 2.23 7.17 -15.83
C TRP A 17 3.06 6.03 -15.25
N ILE A 18 4.38 6.06 -15.43
CA ILE A 18 5.28 5.10 -14.78
C ILE A 18 5.21 5.24 -13.26
N GLY A 19 5.18 6.45 -12.73
CA GLY A 19 4.97 6.67 -11.29
C GLY A 19 3.61 6.19 -10.82
N PHE A 20 2.54 6.55 -11.53
CA PHE A 20 1.18 6.17 -11.20
C PHE A 20 0.99 4.65 -11.20
N LEU A 21 1.33 3.98 -12.30
CA LEU A 21 1.16 2.53 -12.43
C LEU A 21 2.18 1.76 -11.58
N GLY A 22 3.41 2.28 -11.48
CA GLY A 22 4.46 1.70 -10.65
C GLY A 22 4.07 1.65 -9.18
N TRP A 23 3.34 2.66 -8.67
CA TRP A 23 2.79 2.64 -7.32
C TRP A 23 1.84 1.46 -7.10
N PHE A 24 0.90 1.20 -8.03
CA PHE A 24 -0.01 0.06 -7.94
C PHE A 24 0.73 -1.28 -7.99
N VAL A 25 1.64 -1.44 -8.95
CA VAL A 25 2.44 -2.67 -9.11
C VAL A 25 3.23 -2.96 -7.83
N LEU A 26 3.88 -1.94 -7.27
CA LEU A 26 4.65 -2.07 -6.04
C LEU A 26 3.76 -2.51 -4.87
N ASN A 27 2.60 -1.87 -4.68
CA ASN A 27 1.70 -2.22 -3.58
C ASN A 27 1.07 -3.62 -3.75
N ILE A 28 0.77 -4.04 -4.98
CA ILE A 28 0.33 -5.42 -5.26
C ILE A 28 1.43 -6.42 -4.91
N VAL A 29 2.67 -6.18 -5.34
CA VAL A 29 3.81 -7.05 -5.02
C VAL A 29 4.06 -7.12 -3.51
N MET A 30 4.00 -5.99 -2.80
CA MET A 30 4.12 -5.96 -1.34
C MET A 30 2.99 -6.75 -0.67
N GLY A 31 1.75 -6.62 -1.16
CA GLY A 31 0.62 -7.40 -0.65
C GLY A 31 0.78 -8.90 -0.86
N LEU A 32 1.24 -9.33 -2.04
CA LEU A 32 1.53 -10.73 -2.34
C LEU A 32 2.68 -11.28 -1.47
N LEU A 33 3.72 -10.48 -1.23
CA LEU A 33 4.81 -10.86 -0.32
C LEU A 33 4.30 -10.99 1.12
N GLY A 34 3.49 -10.05 1.60
CA GLY A 34 2.87 -10.13 2.93
C GLY A 34 1.98 -11.37 3.08
N PHE A 35 1.19 -11.68 2.04
CA PHE A 35 0.38 -12.90 2.01
C PHE A 35 1.23 -14.17 2.02
N ALA A 36 2.29 -14.25 1.23
CA ALA A 36 3.21 -15.38 1.21
C ALA A 36 3.91 -15.57 2.56
N VAL A 37 4.34 -14.49 3.20
CA VAL A 37 4.93 -14.50 4.54
C VAL A 37 3.92 -15.02 5.57
N SER A 38 2.66 -14.58 5.50
CA SER A 38 1.60 -15.10 6.37
C SER A 38 1.38 -16.61 6.17
N LEU A 39 1.33 -17.10 4.93
CA LEU A 39 1.14 -18.52 4.63
C LEU A 39 2.26 -19.41 5.20
N VAL A 40 3.50 -18.91 5.25
CA VAL A 40 4.64 -19.67 5.76
C VAL A 40 4.74 -19.60 7.28
N LEU A 41 4.44 -18.45 7.88
CA LEU A 41 4.58 -18.24 9.33
C LEU A 41 3.46 -18.89 10.15
N THR A 42 2.21 -18.93 9.64
CA THR A 42 1.08 -19.55 10.35
C THR A 42 1.32 -21.01 10.76
N PRO A 43 1.80 -21.92 9.88
CA PRO A 43 2.08 -23.31 10.26
C PRO A 43 3.35 -23.47 11.11
N LEU A 44 4.28 -22.51 11.09
CA LEU A 44 5.46 -22.53 11.97
C LEU A 44 5.09 -22.13 13.41
N ALA A 45 4.22 -21.14 13.56
CA ALA A 45 3.79 -20.62 14.86
C ALA A 45 2.99 -21.63 15.71
N SER A 46 2.37 -22.65 15.08
CA SER A 46 1.64 -23.71 15.78
C SER A 46 2.53 -24.75 16.46
N ASN A 47 3.85 -24.71 16.25
CA ASN A 47 4.82 -25.69 16.77
C ASN A 47 5.77 -25.11 17.85
N VAL A 48 5.55 -23.86 18.28
CA VAL A 48 6.43 -23.14 19.23
C VAL A 48 5.62 -22.77 20.48
N ASP A 49 6.29 -22.79 21.65
CA ASP A 49 5.69 -22.41 22.93
C ASP A 49 4.94 -21.07 22.86
N PHE A 50 3.77 -21.01 23.50
CA PHE A 50 2.78 -19.94 23.33
C PHE A 50 3.32 -18.53 23.67
N GLU A 51 4.13 -18.39 24.72
CA GLU A 51 4.68 -17.08 25.15
C GLU A 51 5.80 -16.57 24.23
N THR A 52 6.67 -17.46 23.73
CA THR A 52 7.75 -17.09 22.82
C THR A 52 7.22 -16.85 21.40
N SER A 53 6.24 -17.66 20.98
CA SER A 53 5.55 -17.52 19.68
C SER A 53 4.84 -16.17 19.58
N THR A 54 4.10 -15.75 20.60
CA THR A 54 3.35 -14.48 20.58
C THR A 54 4.25 -13.24 20.51
N THR A 55 5.38 -13.22 21.23
CA THR A 55 6.29 -12.06 21.24
C THR A 55 7.03 -11.89 19.90
N ILE A 56 7.53 -13.00 19.33
CA ILE A 56 8.26 -12.99 18.05
C ILE A 56 7.30 -12.70 16.89
N MET A 57 6.13 -13.32 16.87
CA MET A 57 5.13 -13.09 15.81
C MET A 57 4.59 -11.66 15.83
N ASN A 58 4.40 -11.05 17.01
CA ASN A 58 3.97 -9.65 17.10
C ASN A 58 5.05 -8.66 16.62
N SER A 59 6.31 -8.92 16.95
CA SER A 59 7.41 -8.06 16.48
C SER A 59 7.63 -8.18 14.98
N LEU A 60 7.53 -9.40 14.43
CA LEU A 60 7.68 -9.66 13.01
C LEU A 60 6.48 -9.12 12.21
N SER A 61 5.25 -9.27 12.71
CA SER A 61 4.06 -8.72 12.06
C SER A 61 4.09 -7.20 12.00
N LEU A 62 4.55 -6.54 13.08
CA LEU A 62 4.75 -5.10 13.10
C LEU A 62 5.77 -4.68 12.03
N LEU A 63 6.93 -5.33 11.98
CA LEU A 63 7.99 -5.01 11.01
C LEU A 63 7.51 -5.18 9.56
N VAL A 64 6.83 -6.29 9.26
CA VAL A 64 6.26 -6.57 7.93
C VAL A 64 5.13 -5.59 7.59
N SER A 65 4.35 -5.13 8.58
CA SER A 65 3.29 -4.14 8.36
C SER A 65 3.82 -2.72 8.12
N CYS A 66 4.97 -2.37 8.71
CA CYS A 66 5.60 -1.05 8.53
C CYS A 66 6.43 -0.98 7.24
N LEU A 67 6.96 -2.11 6.76
CA LEU A 67 7.82 -2.16 5.58
C LEU A 67 7.22 -1.47 4.33
N PRO A 68 5.94 -1.69 3.97
CA PRO A 68 5.33 -1.06 2.79
C PRO A 68 5.24 0.46 2.94
N PHE A 69 4.99 0.98 4.16
CA PHE A 69 4.95 2.42 4.40
C PHE A 69 6.32 3.05 4.18
N VAL A 70 7.37 2.42 4.74
CA VAL A 70 8.76 2.90 4.58
C VAL A 70 9.17 2.87 3.12
N ILE A 71 8.85 1.81 2.38
CA ILE A 71 9.17 1.69 0.95
C ILE A 71 8.41 2.72 0.12
N ASN A 72 7.10 2.88 0.32
CA ASN A 72 6.28 3.84 -0.44
C ASN A 72 6.74 5.29 -0.20
N ILE A 73 6.96 5.68 1.06
CA ILE A 73 7.43 7.03 1.41
C ILE A 73 8.86 7.23 0.92
N GLY A 74 9.75 6.25 1.13
CA GLY A 74 11.14 6.31 0.72
C GLY A 74 11.29 6.47 -0.80
N LEU A 75 10.52 5.71 -1.59
CA LEU A 75 10.49 5.85 -3.04
C LEU A 75 9.92 7.18 -3.47
N MET A 76 8.84 7.67 -2.83
CA MET A 76 8.27 8.97 -3.14
C MET A 76 9.28 10.10 -2.92
N VAL A 77 9.99 10.08 -1.79
CA VAL A 77 11.04 11.06 -1.47
C VAL A 77 12.23 10.93 -2.44
N TYR A 78 12.70 9.71 -2.71
CA TYR A 78 13.78 9.47 -3.66
C TYR A 78 13.45 9.98 -5.07
N PHE A 79 12.23 9.70 -5.56
CA PHE A 79 11.79 10.17 -6.86
C PHE A 79 11.46 11.66 -6.87
N ALA A 80 11.10 12.28 -5.74
CA ALA A 80 10.95 13.73 -5.66
C ALA A 80 12.25 14.45 -6.01
N PHE A 81 13.40 13.93 -5.57
CA PHE A 81 14.72 14.52 -5.86
C PHE A 81 15.31 14.12 -7.21
N THR A 82 14.99 12.93 -7.73
CA THR A 82 15.56 12.45 -9.02
C THR A 82 14.67 12.76 -10.23
N ARG A 83 13.36 12.52 -10.11
CA ARG A 83 12.36 12.66 -11.19
C ARG A 83 10.99 13.06 -10.64
N SER A 84 10.80 14.34 -10.36
CA SER A 84 9.59 14.87 -9.70
C SER A 84 8.25 14.53 -10.38
N GLN A 85 8.23 14.28 -11.70
CA GLN A 85 7.03 13.86 -12.42
C GLN A 85 6.56 12.46 -12.01
N ILE A 86 7.48 11.54 -11.71
CA ILE A 86 7.17 10.20 -11.19
C ILE A 86 6.55 10.32 -9.80
N ALA A 87 7.11 11.19 -8.95
CA ALA A 87 6.59 11.44 -7.61
C ALA A 87 5.15 11.97 -7.63
N MET A 88 4.82 12.89 -8.54
CA MET A 88 3.44 13.35 -8.72
C MET A 88 2.51 12.22 -9.21
N GLY A 89 3.00 11.33 -10.08
CA GLY A 89 2.25 10.13 -10.49
C GLY A 89 1.90 9.22 -9.31
N MET A 90 2.88 8.92 -8.46
CA MET A 90 2.65 8.10 -7.25
C MET A 90 1.70 8.78 -6.25
N LEU A 91 1.82 10.10 -6.06
CA LEU A 91 0.92 10.87 -5.20
C LEU A 91 -0.53 10.85 -5.74
N ALA A 92 -0.70 10.97 -7.05
CA ALA A 92 -2.01 10.87 -7.69
C ALA A 92 -2.63 9.47 -7.51
N ALA A 93 -1.83 8.40 -7.66
CA ALA A 93 -2.30 7.03 -7.41
C ALA A 93 -2.80 6.85 -5.96
N PHE A 94 -2.01 7.34 -4.99
CA PHE A 94 -2.41 7.35 -3.59
C PHE A 94 -3.71 8.12 -3.35
N GLY A 95 -3.86 9.31 -3.96
CA GLY A 95 -5.09 10.11 -3.87
C GLY A 95 -6.31 9.41 -4.44
N VAL A 96 -6.17 8.72 -5.57
CA VAL A 96 -7.27 7.92 -6.17
C VAL A 96 -7.69 6.79 -5.25
N VAL A 97 -6.74 6.06 -4.66
CA VAL A 97 -7.05 4.99 -3.71
C VAL A 97 -7.74 5.53 -2.46
N LEU A 98 -7.27 6.66 -1.91
CA LEU A 98 -7.94 7.31 -0.78
C LEU A 98 -9.37 7.68 -1.11
N PHE A 99 -9.61 8.30 -2.27
CA PHE A 99 -10.95 8.68 -2.69
C PHE A 99 -11.88 7.46 -2.80
N ILE A 100 -11.43 6.40 -3.47
CA ILE A 100 -12.19 5.14 -3.59
C ILE A 100 -12.46 4.54 -2.22
N SER A 101 -11.48 4.52 -1.32
CA SER A 101 -11.62 3.96 0.03
C SER A 101 -12.66 4.71 0.87
N ILE A 102 -12.74 6.05 0.75
CA ILE A 102 -13.74 6.87 1.42
C ILE A 102 -15.14 6.54 0.87
N CYS A 103 -15.29 6.48 -0.46
CA CYS A 103 -16.56 6.11 -1.08
C CYS A 103 -17.04 4.72 -0.62
N LEU A 104 -16.14 3.72 -0.59
CA LEU A 104 -16.45 2.38 -0.10
C LEU A 104 -16.83 2.39 1.39
N GLY A 105 -16.14 3.17 2.23
CA GLY A 105 -16.46 3.29 3.65
C GLY A 105 -17.86 3.85 3.91
N ILE A 106 -18.27 4.86 3.13
CA ILE A 106 -19.63 5.43 3.20
C ILE A 106 -20.68 4.38 2.81
N ILE A 107 -20.47 3.68 1.69
CA ILE A 107 -21.38 2.64 1.20
C ILE A 107 -21.50 1.50 2.22
N ALA A 108 -20.38 1.02 2.76
CA ALA A 108 -20.36 -0.04 3.77
C ALA A 108 -21.09 0.37 5.05
N THR A 109 -20.91 1.60 5.50
CA THR A 109 -21.61 2.14 6.68
C THR A 109 -23.11 2.19 6.44
N ALA A 110 -23.55 2.73 5.30
CA ALA A 110 -24.97 2.77 4.93
C ALA A 110 -25.58 1.37 4.83
N ALA A 111 -24.87 0.43 4.19
CA ALA A 111 -25.31 -0.96 4.09
C ALA A 111 -25.46 -1.63 5.46
N CYS A 112 -24.52 -1.38 6.39
CA CYS A 112 -24.59 -1.89 7.75
C CYS A 112 -25.86 -1.39 8.49
N PHE A 113 -26.17 -0.10 8.39
CA PHE A 113 -27.38 0.47 9.00
C PHE A 113 -28.67 -0.08 8.39
N VAL A 114 -28.72 -0.31 7.07
CA VAL A 114 -29.87 -0.93 6.41
C VAL A 114 -30.08 -2.36 6.90
N VAL A 115 -29.00 -3.15 6.97
CA VAL A 115 -29.06 -4.54 7.45
C VAL A 115 -29.52 -4.59 8.91
N LEU A 116 -28.94 -3.78 9.80
CA LEU A 116 -29.37 -3.71 11.21
C LEU A 116 -30.82 -3.24 11.37
N GLY A 117 -31.26 -2.30 10.54
CA GLY A 117 -32.67 -1.86 10.51
C GLY A 117 -33.62 -2.97 10.08
N SER A 118 -33.21 -3.79 9.11
CA SER A 118 -34.02 -4.92 8.62
C SER A 118 -34.13 -6.10 9.59
N ILE A 119 -33.17 -6.26 10.50
CA ILE A 119 -33.18 -7.33 11.52
C ILE A 119 -34.08 -6.97 12.71
N ASN A 120 -34.34 -5.68 12.94
CA ASN A 120 -35.15 -5.17 14.05
C ASN A 120 -36.63 -4.94 13.69
N GLN A 121 -37.06 -5.34 12.48
CA GLN A 121 -38.48 -5.38 12.07
C GLN A 121 -38.99 -6.82 12.04
#